data_AF-A0A7S2KZI0-F1
#
_entry.id   AF-A0A7S2KZI0-F1
#
_cell.length_a   1.000
_cell.length_b   1.000
_cell.length_c   1.000
_cell.angle_alpha   90.00
_cell.angle_beta   90.00
_cell.angle_gamma   90.00
#
_symmetry.space_group_name_H-M   'P 1'
#
loop_
_entity.id
_entity.type
_entity.pdbx_description
1 polymer ?
#
loop_
_entity_poly.entity_id
_entity_poly.type
_entity_poly.pdbx_seq_one_letter_code
_entity_poly.pdbx_strand_id
1 'polypeptide(L)'
;MQNIPSVALLAASLLVTPCDSFNVQHRTYSTGITYDRPMFHTTEFWGSVRSKEEIIEYAAGAVFGSDRHGNSLNKECIDVISAEPPFFLIHDFLDDDMCEEIIQTAERCGLKRSRVGAHQKTEEKRTSEQVWLGENTHELEDPLPLRRFATKVSRLTGLPPNHQENLQVVRYEEGQRFDLHLDHLDEFNDLECRGRLATCLLYLNSSDYYNNFIDHNNDDDASFTGGETGFPEFGTNVVPKRGSAIFWWNTVERPGSEGYDCEMFLHGDVRMRHAGLPILSGEKWIANRWVHPIPVSLGVVGED
;
A
#
# COMPACT_ATOMS: atom_id res chain seq x y z
N MET A 1 -38.56 -12.76 -59.01
CA MET A 1 -38.90 -11.33 -59.15
C MET A 1 -39.13 -10.77 -57.77
N GLN A 2 -38.69 -9.52 -57.54
CA GLN A 2 -38.73 -8.72 -56.31
C GLN A 2 -37.66 -9.10 -55.26
N ASN A 3 -36.95 -8.19 -54.59
CA ASN A 3 -36.49 -6.81 -54.80
C ASN A 3 -35.46 -6.56 -53.67
N ILE A 4 -34.37 -5.84 -53.96
CA ILE A 4 -33.30 -5.46 -53.01
C ILE A 4 -33.73 -4.18 -52.25
N PRO A 5 -33.33 -3.97 -50.97
CA PRO A 5 -32.33 -2.92 -50.65
C PRO A 5 -31.30 -3.38 -49.59
N SER A 6 -29.99 -3.27 -49.86
CA SER A 6 -29.09 -2.17 -49.44
C SER A 6 -28.88 -2.07 -47.92
N VAL A 7 -27.85 -2.73 -47.40
CA VAL A 7 -27.30 -2.52 -46.04
C VAL A 7 -26.29 -1.38 -46.11
N ALA A 8 -26.62 -0.26 -45.48
CA ALA A 8 -25.73 0.88 -45.31
C ALA A 8 -24.86 0.68 -44.07
N LEU A 9 -23.55 0.85 -44.26
CA LEU A 9 -22.53 1.00 -43.23
C LEU A 9 -22.84 2.24 -42.38
N LEU A 10 -22.87 2.09 -41.05
CA LEU A 10 -22.75 3.20 -40.12
C LEU A 10 -21.62 2.88 -39.14
N ALA A 11 -20.47 3.48 -39.42
CA ALA A 11 -19.37 3.60 -38.47
C ALA A 11 -19.78 4.64 -37.41
N ALA A 12 -20.00 4.18 -36.17
CA ALA A 12 -20.15 5.06 -35.02
C ALA A 12 -18.78 5.22 -34.36
N SER A 13 -18.19 6.40 -34.59
CA SER A 13 -17.06 6.94 -33.83
C SER A 13 -17.49 7.19 -32.38
N LEU A 14 -17.02 6.39 -31.43
CA LEU A 14 -17.12 6.69 -30.01
C LEU A 14 -15.89 7.50 -29.60
N LEU A 15 -16.08 8.81 -29.53
CA LEU A 15 -15.17 9.74 -28.89
C LEU A 15 -15.23 9.52 -27.37
N VAL A 16 -14.09 9.18 -26.78
CA VAL A 16 -13.88 9.18 -25.33
C VAL A 16 -13.84 10.64 -24.87
N THR A 17 -14.81 11.06 -24.06
CA THR A 17 -14.82 12.36 -23.39
C THR A 17 -14.05 12.29 -22.06
N PRO A 18 -13.30 13.34 -21.67
CA PRO A 18 -12.57 13.37 -20.40
C PRO A 18 -13.54 13.42 -19.21
N CYS A 19 -13.18 12.73 -18.13
CA CYS A 19 -13.95 12.64 -16.90
C CYS A 19 -13.96 14.00 -16.17
N ASP A 20 -15.08 14.71 -16.23
CA ASP A 20 -15.32 15.92 -15.46
C ASP A 20 -15.62 15.62 -13.98
N SER A 21 -15.14 16.52 -13.13
CA SER A 21 -15.30 16.64 -11.69
C SER A 21 -16.67 16.25 -11.12
N PHE A 22 -16.67 15.31 -10.16
CA PHE A 22 -17.85 15.01 -9.35
C PHE A 22 -17.96 15.91 -8.12
N ASN A 23 -19.06 16.65 -8.08
CA ASN A 23 -19.51 17.51 -7.01
C ASN A 23 -20.47 16.70 -6.12
N VAL A 24 -20.06 16.33 -4.90
CA VAL A 24 -20.92 15.65 -3.93
C VAL A 24 -21.21 16.61 -2.78
N GLN A 25 -22.48 17.03 -2.67
CA GLN A 25 -22.97 17.79 -1.52
C GLN A 25 -23.15 16.85 -0.33
N HIS A 26 -22.35 17.03 0.74
CA HIS A 26 -22.67 16.50 2.07
C HIS A 26 -22.59 17.60 3.12
N ARG A 27 -23.60 17.57 4.01
CA ARG A 27 -23.83 18.50 5.11
C ARG A 27 -22.63 18.56 6.07
N THR A 28 -22.25 19.78 6.41
CA THR A 28 -21.13 20.13 7.29
C THR A 28 -21.42 19.80 8.76
N TYR A 29 -20.56 19.00 9.38
CA TYR A 29 -20.16 19.19 10.77
C TYR A 29 -18.73 19.75 10.75
N SER A 30 -18.54 20.93 11.35
CA SER A 30 -17.26 21.65 11.27
C SER A 30 -16.21 21.02 12.18
N THR A 31 -15.27 20.29 11.60
CA THR A 31 -13.90 20.21 12.11
C THR A 31 -13.05 21.03 11.14
N GLY A 32 -12.40 22.07 11.65
CA GLY A 32 -11.70 23.07 10.85
C GLY A 32 -10.42 22.55 10.20
N ILE A 33 -10.55 21.68 9.21
CA ILE A 33 -9.47 21.30 8.29
C ILE A 33 -9.86 21.84 6.90
N THR A 34 -9.23 22.92 6.49
CA THR A 34 -9.40 23.51 5.15
C THR A 34 -8.68 22.64 4.11
N TYR A 35 -9.43 22.13 3.14
CA TYR A 35 -8.94 21.35 1.99
C TYR A 35 -8.56 22.22 0.77
N ASP A 36 -8.07 23.45 0.99
CA ASP A 36 -7.82 24.40 -0.10
C ASP A 36 -6.31 24.55 -0.39
N ARG A 37 -5.76 23.58 -1.13
CA ARG A 37 -4.73 23.72 -2.18
C ARG A 37 -4.33 22.32 -2.68
N PRO A 38 -4.28 22.06 -4.00
CA PRO A 38 -3.66 20.85 -4.50
C PRO A 38 -2.15 20.99 -4.26
N MET A 39 -1.66 20.36 -3.19
CA MET A 39 -0.23 20.14 -2.97
C MET A 39 0.25 19.17 -4.04
N PHE A 40 0.90 19.73 -5.07
CA PHE A 40 1.47 19.03 -6.23
C PHE A 40 0.41 18.32 -7.08
N HIS A 41 0.61 18.25 -8.40
CA HIS A 41 -0.01 17.18 -9.17
C HIS A 41 0.63 15.90 -8.64
N THR A 42 0.00 15.29 -7.62
CA THR A 42 0.53 14.13 -6.85
C THR A 42 0.92 12.98 -7.76
N THR A 43 0.23 12.87 -8.90
CA THR A 43 0.50 11.90 -9.97
C THR A 43 1.75 12.20 -10.78
N GLU A 44 2.35 13.40 -10.74
CA GLU A 44 3.56 13.74 -11.50
C GLU A 44 4.84 13.67 -10.65
N PHE A 45 4.70 13.74 -9.32
CA PHE A 45 5.84 13.84 -8.41
C PHE A 45 6.81 12.66 -8.63
N TRP A 46 6.31 11.44 -8.71
CA TRP A 46 7.14 10.25 -8.83
C TRP A 46 7.71 10.01 -10.23
N GLY A 47 7.28 10.79 -11.23
CA GLY A 47 7.69 10.64 -12.62
C GLY A 47 9.14 10.95 -12.96
N SER A 48 9.87 11.56 -12.03
CA SER A 48 11.28 11.89 -12.16
C SER A 48 12.03 11.51 -10.88
N VAL A 49 13.35 11.36 -10.98
CA VAL A 49 14.21 11.10 -9.83
C VAL A 49 14.13 12.26 -8.85
N ARG A 50 13.98 11.96 -7.57
CA ARG A 50 13.88 12.93 -6.47
C ARG A 50 15.08 12.84 -5.54
N SER A 51 15.45 13.97 -4.96
CA SER A 51 16.35 13.99 -3.80
C SER A 51 15.68 13.39 -2.57
N LYS A 52 16.48 13.01 -1.56
CA LYS A 52 15.94 12.51 -0.29
C LYS A 52 15.08 13.57 0.40
N GLU A 53 15.50 14.83 0.33
CA GLU A 53 14.81 15.96 0.94
C GLU A 53 13.45 16.21 0.28
N GLU A 54 13.35 16.10 -1.06
CA GLU A 54 12.07 16.18 -1.76
C GLU A 54 11.14 15.03 -1.37
N ILE A 55 11.65 13.81 -1.23
CA ILE A 55 10.87 12.65 -0.79
C ILE A 55 10.35 12.85 0.63
N ILE A 56 11.20 13.33 1.54
CA ILE A 56 10.82 13.63 2.93
C ILE A 56 9.70 14.66 2.96
N GLU A 57 9.87 15.78 2.25
CA GLU A 57 8.86 16.84 2.22
C GLU A 57 7.53 16.32 1.64
N TYR A 58 7.58 15.60 0.52
CA TYR A 58 6.37 15.04 -0.10
C TYR A 58 5.67 14.02 0.79
N ALA A 59 6.40 13.03 1.31
CA ALA A 59 5.83 11.95 2.11
C ALA A 59 5.25 12.47 3.44
N ALA A 60 5.96 13.38 4.10
CA ALA A 60 5.50 14.01 5.32
C ALA A 60 4.20 14.82 5.09
N GLY A 61 4.15 15.62 4.02
CA GLY A 61 2.96 16.39 3.65
C GLY A 61 1.78 15.49 3.30
N ALA A 62 2.04 14.38 2.61
CA ALA A 62 1.01 13.39 2.26
C ALA A 62 0.42 12.70 3.51
N VAL A 63 1.27 12.31 4.46
CA VAL A 63 0.88 11.47 5.61
C VAL A 63 0.39 12.30 6.79
N PHE A 64 1.11 13.34 7.17
CA PHE A 64 0.85 14.16 8.37
C PHE A 64 0.19 15.49 8.06
N GLY A 65 0.14 15.88 6.78
CA GLY A 65 -0.36 17.18 6.35
C GLY A 65 0.70 18.27 6.47
N SER A 66 0.24 19.51 6.31
CA SER A 66 1.10 20.69 6.33
C SER A 66 0.55 21.75 7.27
N ASP A 67 1.44 22.61 7.77
CA ASP A 67 1.06 23.78 8.52
C ASP A 67 0.36 24.84 7.62
N ARG A 68 -0.13 25.90 8.24
CA ARG A 68 -0.77 27.04 7.54
C ARG A 68 0.14 27.77 6.54
N HIS A 69 1.45 27.55 6.60
CA HIS A 69 2.45 28.12 5.70
C HIS A 69 2.80 27.17 4.55
N GLY A 70 2.25 25.95 4.54
CA GLY A 70 2.50 24.93 3.55
C GLY A 70 3.75 24.08 3.82
N ASN A 71 4.33 24.15 5.02
CA ASN A 71 5.44 23.27 5.40
C ASN A 71 4.90 21.92 5.88
N SER A 72 5.51 20.83 5.42
CA SER A 72 5.11 19.49 5.85
C SER A 72 5.42 19.24 7.32
N LEU A 73 4.48 18.60 8.01
CA LEU A 73 4.58 18.24 9.42
C LEU A 73 5.33 16.92 9.61
N ASN A 74 5.99 16.75 10.76
CA ASN A 74 6.64 15.49 11.18
C ASN A 74 7.61 14.91 10.14
N LYS A 75 8.47 15.76 9.56
CA LYS A 75 9.45 15.36 8.55
C LYS A 75 10.52 14.41 9.10
N GLU A 76 10.81 14.53 10.39
CA GLU A 76 11.68 13.66 11.16
C GLU A 76 11.16 12.21 11.25
N CYS A 77 9.87 11.97 10.97
CA CYS A 77 9.30 10.62 10.94
C CYS A 77 9.53 9.90 9.60
N ILE A 78 10.25 10.50 8.64
CA ILE A 78 10.52 9.91 7.32
C ILE A 78 12.00 9.52 7.18
N ASP A 79 12.26 8.22 7.06
CA ASP A 79 13.58 7.67 6.77
C ASP A 79 13.68 7.20 5.32
N VAL A 80 14.44 7.93 4.50
CA VAL A 80 14.64 7.58 3.09
C VAL A 80 15.79 6.58 2.92
N ILE A 81 15.41 5.33 2.68
CA ILE A 81 16.32 4.21 2.43
C ILE A 81 16.93 4.35 1.03
N SER A 82 16.10 4.59 0.01
CA SER A 82 16.53 4.81 -1.37
C SER A 82 15.71 5.93 -2.02
N ALA A 83 16.41 6.77 -2.79
CA ALA A 83 15.81 7.82 -3.59
C ALA A 83 15.37 7.30 -4.98
N GLU A 84 16.12 6.37 -5.57
CA GLU A 84 15.79 5.74 -6.85
C GLU A 84 16.18 4.25 -6.81
N PRO A 85 15.21 3.33 -6.84
CA PRO A 85 13.76 3.61 -6.81
C PRO A 85 13.35 4.19 -5.44
N PRO A 86 12.26 4.97 -5.36
CA PRO A 86 11.79 5.52 -4.09
C PRO A 86 11.39 4.41 -3.11
N PHE A 87 12.06 4.37 -1.96
CA PHE A 87 11.79 3.43 -0.88
C PHE A 87 12.12 4.08 0.46
N PHE A 88 11.13 4.12 1.35
CA PHE A 88 11.25 4.85 2.61
C PHE A 88 10.36 4.23 3.70
N LEU A 89 10.77 4.48 4.94
CA LEU A 89 10.07 4.14 6.17
C LEU A 89 9.37 5.41 6.71
N ILE A 90 8.16 5.23 7.22
CA ILE A 90 7.31 6.27 7.77
C ILE A 90 6.95 5.86 9.18
N HIS A 91 7.55 6.50 10.17
CA HIS A 91 7.18 6.33 11.57
C HIS A 91 5.83 6.97 11.86
N ASP A 92 5.11 6.49 12.86
CA ASP A 92 3.81 7.04 13.28
C ASP A 92 2.79 7.15 12.11
N PHE A 93 2.88 6.24 11.15
CA PHE A 93 1.97 6.18 10.00
C PHE A 93 0.54 5.87 10.44
N LEU A 94 0.35 5.09 11.49
CA LEU A 94 -0.96 4.86 12.10
C LEU A 94 -0.81 4.80 13.61
N ASP A 95 -1.78 5.35 14.34
CA ASP A 95 -1.75 5.37 15.80
C ASP A 95 -1.85 3.95 16.38
N ASP A 96 -1.26 3.72 17.55
CA ASP A 96 -1.20 2.39 18.17
C ASP A 96 -2.59 1.79 18.44
N ASP A 97 -3.55 2.61 18.91
CA ASP A 97 -4.94 2.19 19.14
C ASP A 97 -5.60 1.68 17.84
N MET A 98 -5.30 2.33 16.71
CA MET A 98 -5.83 1.90 15.40
C MET A 98 -5.15 0.61 14.92
N CYS A 99 -3.88 0.39 15.24
CA CYS A 99 -3.19 -0.86 14.95
C CYS A 99 -3.82 -2.02 15.73
N GLU A 100 -4.08 -1.81 17.02
CA GLU A 100 -4.75 -2.77 17.89
C GLU A 100 -6.18 -3.09 17.41
N GLU A 101 -6.95 -2.07 17.00
CA GLU A 101 -8.29 -2.27 16.44
C GLU A 101 -8.28 -3.14 15.17
N ILE A 102 -7.26 -2.99 14.31
CA ILE A 102 -7.07 -3.82 13.11
C ILE A 102 -6.79 -5.27 13.51
N ILE A 103 -5.92 -5.52 14.50
CA ILE A 103 -5.61 -6.88 14.99
C ILE A 103 -6.89 -7.54 15.52
N GLN A 104 -7.59 -6.87 16.44
CA GLN A 104 -8.80 -7.43 17.07
C GLN A 104 -9.90 -7.72 16.03
N THR A 105 -10.04 -6.86 15.02
CA THR A 105 -10.99 -7.09 13.92
C THR A 105 -10.58 -8.32 13.11
N ALA A 106 -9.30 -8.46 12.79
CA ALA A 106 -8.79 -9.61 12.05
C ALA A 106 -9.05 -10.92 12.80
N GLU A 107 -8.84 -10.94 14.13
CA GLU A 107 -9.15 -12.09 14.97
C GLU A 107 -10.64 -12.45 14.96
N ARG A 108 -11.54 -11.44 15.10
CA ARG A 108 -12.99 -11.66 15.03
C ARG A 108 -13.46 -12.21 13.69
N CYS A 109 -12.87 -11.74 12.58
CA CYS A 109 -13.17 -12.24 11.24
C CYS A 109 -12.64 -13.67 10.99
N GLY A 110 -11.65 -14.12 11.77
CA GLY A 110 -11.03 -15.44 11.65
C GLY A 110 -9.98 -15.49 10.55
N LEU A 111 -8.72 -15.72 10.94
CA LEU A 111 -7.63 -15.87 10.00
C LEU A 111 -7.65 -17.24 9.31
N LYS A 112 -7.19 -17.28 8.06
CA LYS A 112 -7.01 -18.51 7.27
C LYS A 112 -5.58 -18.62 6.80
N ARG A 113 -5.14 -19.83 6.46
CA ARG A 113 -3.82 -20.08 5.86
C ARG A 113 -3.54 -19.12 4.67
N SER A 114 -2.40 -18.43 4.70
CA SER A 114 -2.03 -17.49 3.63
C SER A 114 -1.79 -18.17 2.29
N ARG A 115 -2.05 -17.39 1.23
CA ARG A 115 -1.96 -17.78 -0.18
C ARG A 115 -1.13 -16.73 -0.94
N VAL A 116 -0.53 -17.12 -2.07
CA VAL A 116 0.41 -16.30 -2.87
C VAL A 116 -0.09 -16.16 -4.31
N GLY A 117 0.17 -14.99 -4.92
CA GLY A 117 -0.09 -14.69 -6.33
C GLY A 117 -1.55 -14.38 -6.66
N ALA A 118 -1.80 -13.96 -7.90
CA ALA A 118 -3.14 -13.64 -8.41
C ALA A 118 -4.14 -14.80 -8.30
N HIS A 119 -3.65 -16.05 -8.32
CA HIS A 119 -4.46 -17.26 -8.18
C HIS A 119 -4.50 -17.82 -6.74
N GLN A 120 -3.97 -17.09 -5.76
CA GLN A 120 -4.04 -17.44 -4.34
C GLN A 120 -3.69 -18.92 -4.06
N LYS A 121 -2.49 -19.35 -4.48
CA LYS A 121 -2.03 -20.72 -4.20
C LYS A 121 -1.41 -20.80 -2.81
N THR A 122 -1.76 -21.81 -2.04
CA THR A 122 -1.01 -22.15 -0.81
C THR A 122 0.36 -22.66 -1.23
N GLU A 123 1.43 -21.97 -0.84
CA GLU A 123 2.81 -22.36 -1.14
C GLU A 123 3.62 -22.46 0.15
N GLU A 124 4.59 -23.38 0.20
CA GLU A 124 5.54 -23.48 1.34
C GLU A 124 6.39 -22.22 1.51
N LYS A 125 6.45 -21.36 0.49
CA LYS A 125 7.19 -20.10 0.48
C LYS A 125 6.61 -19.06 1.43
N ARG A 126 5.31 -19.12 1.74
CA ARG A 126 4.63 -18.23 2.70
C ARG A 126 3.95 -19.07 3.76
N THR A 127 4.40 -18.92 4.99
CA THR A 127 3.94 -19.78 6.08
C THR A 127 3.07 -19.10 7.12
N SER A 128 2.44 -17.97 6.79
CA SER A 128 1.54 -17.20 7.67
C SER A 128 0.06 -17.61 7.59
N GLU A 129 -0.76 -16.92 8.37
CA GLU A 129 -2.21 -16.81 8.21
C GLU A 129 -2.60 -15.37 7.84
N GLN A 130 -3.74 -15.18 7.18
CA GLN A 130 -4.23 -13.87 6.76
C GLN A 130 -5.75 -13.77 6.77
N VAL A 131 -6.22 -12.53 6.73
CA VAL A 131 -7.61 -12.16 6.46
C VAL A 131 -7.63 -10.88 5.63
N TRP A 132 -8.67 -10.71 4.81
CA TRP A 132 -8.91 -9.50 4.04
C TRP A 132 -10.00 -8.66 4.70
N LEU A 133 -9.67 -7.41 5.05
CA LEU A 133 -10.61 -6.48 5.65
C LEU A 133 -10.97 -5.38 4.63
N GLY A 134 -12.26 -5.31 4.30
CA GLY A 134 -12.83 -4.22 3.50
C GLY A 134 -13.51 -3.18 4.39
N GLU A 135 -13.77 -1.99 3.86
CA GLU A 135 -14.48 -0.93 4.61
C GLU A 135 -15.92 -1.30 4.99
N ASN A 136 -16.49 -2.32 4.34
CA ASN A 136 -17.83 -2.85 4.61
C ASN A 136 -17.80 -4.17 5.42
N THR A 137 -16.65 -4.55 5.99
CA THR A 137 -16.55 -5.75 6.83
C THR A 137 -17.50 -5.62 8.02
N HIS A 138 -18.39 -6.59 8.22
CA HIS A 138 -19.44 -6.52 9.24
C HIS A 138 -18.91 -6.48 10.69
N GLU A 139 -17.69 -6.96 10.93
CA GLU A 139 -17.01 -6.91 12.23
C GLU A 139 -16.37 -5.54 12.55
N LEU A 140 -16.44 -4.58 11.62
CA LEU A 140 -16.03 -3.19 11.82
C LEU A 140 -17.25 -2.35 12.19
N GLU A 141 -17.30 -1.86 13.42
CA GLU A 141 -18.27 -0.85 13.83
C GLU A 141 -17.92 0.51 13.19
N ASP A 142 -16.63 0.84 13.13
CA ASP A 142 -16.08 2.01 12.42
C ASP A 142 -14.86 1.61 11.58
N PRO A 143 -14.91 1.70 10.24
CA PRO A 143 -13.75 1.40 9.38
C PRO A 143 -12.68 2.52 9.39
N LEU A 144 -12.67 3.39 10.40
CA LEU A 144 -11.75 4.53 10.49
C LEU A 144 -10.28 4.16 10.32
N PRO A 145 -9.72 3.10 10.96
CA PRO A 145 -8.34 2.69 10.73
C PRO A 145 -8.06 2.39 9.25
N LEU A 146 -8.96 1.63 8.60
CA LEU A 146 -8.83 1.24 7.20
C LEU A 146 -8.91 2.47 6.27
N ARG A 147 -9.86 3.38 6.53
CA ARG A 147 -10.02 4.62 5.76
C ARG A 147 -8.84 5.57 5.91
N ARG A 148 -8.29 5.69 7.13
CA ARG A 148 -7.09 6.50 7.40
C ARG A 148 -5.88 5.96 6.65
N PHE A 149 -5.65 4.64 6.72
CA PHE A 149 -4.61 3.98 5.93
C PHE A 149 -4.81 4.28 4.44
N ALA A 150 -5.98 3.97 3.87
CA ALA A 150 -6.24 4.15 2.45
C ALA A 150 -6.08 5.61 1.99
N THR A 151 -6.49 6.57 2.82
CA THR A 151 -6.33 8.01 2.55
C THR A 151 -4.85 8.40 2.50
N LYS A 152 -4.03 7.96 3.46
CA LYS A 152 -2.59 8.25 3.49
C LYS A 152 -1.88 7.64 2.27
N VAL A 153 -2.20 6.40 1.90
CA VAL A 153 -1.68 5.76 0.69
C VAL A 153 -2.13 6.48 -0.59
N SER A 154 -3.37 6.98 -0.62
CA SER A 154 -3.87 7.74 -1.78
C SER A 154 -3.09 9.03 -1.98
N ARG A 155 -2.74 9.70 -0.88
CA ARG A 155 -1.93 10.94 -0.94
C ARG A 155 -0.49 10.65 -1.33
N LEU A 156 0.10 9.54 -0.88
CA LEU A 156 1.44 9.12 -1.28
C LEU A 156 1.51 8.82 -2.79
N THR A 157 0.53 8.10 -3.32
CA THR A 157 0.54 7.63 -4.72
C THR A 157 -0.08 8.61 -5.71
N GLY A 158 -0.93 9.51 -5.25
CA GLY A 158 -1.79 10.32 -6.10
C GLY A 158 -2.98 9.57 -6.69
N LEU A 159 -3.20 8.30 -6.32
CA LEU A 159 -4.28 7.45 -6.82
C LEU A 159 -5.40 7.32 -5.77
N PRO A 160 -6.68 7.40 -6.16
CA PRO A 160 -7.78 7.35 -5.20
C PRO A 160 -7.96 5.97 -4.54
N PRO A 161 -8.69 5.87 -3.41
CA PRO A 161 -8.84 4.61 -2.66
C PRO A 161 -9.37 3.42 -3.46
N ASN A 162 -10.18 3.66 -4.50
CA ASN A 162 -10.68 2.62 -5.40
C ASN A 162 -9.60 2.00 -6.30
N HIS A 163 -8.34 2.44 -6.24
CA HIS A 163 -7.19 1.76 -6.84
C HIS A 163 -6.52 0.78 -5.88
N GLN A 164 -7.00 0.67 -4.64
CA GLN A 164 -6.34 -0.09 -3.60
C GLN A 164 -7.10 -1.38 -3.28
N GLU A 165 -6.36 -2.47 -3.10
CA GLU A 165 -6.94 -3.72 -2.60
C GLU A 165 -7.51 -3.54 -1.18
N ASN A 166 -8.40 -4.45 -0.79
CA ASN A 166 -8.78 -4.61 0.62
C ASN A 166 -7.52 -4.81 1.48
N LEU A 167 -7.60 -4.44 2.76
CA LEU A 167 -6.43 -4.54 3.64
C LEU A 167 -6.13 -6.01 3.91
N GLN A 168 -4.95 -6.49 3.53
CA GLN A 168 -4.53 -7.84 3.91
C GLN A 168 -3.85 -7.78 5.26
N VAL A 169 -4.51 -8.27 6.30
CA VAL A 169 -3.90 -8.45 7.63
C VAL A 169 -3.29 -9.85 7.70
N VAL A 170 -2.07 -9.94 8.22
CA VAL A 170 -1.26 -11.15 8.21
C VAL A 170 -0.66 -11.39 9.58
N ARG A 171 -0.74 -12.63 10.05
CA ARG A 171 -0.12 -13.09 11.28
C ARG A 171 0.96 -14.13 10.98
N TYR A 172 2.13 -13.91 11.55
CA TYR A 172 3.24 -14.87 11.56
C TYR A 172 3.50 -15.34 12.98
N GLU A 173 3.43 -16.65 13.21
CA GLU A 173 3.83 -17.30 14.45
C GLU A 173 5.34 -17.63 14.44
N GLU A 174 5.87 -18.06 15.58
CA GLU A 174 7.26 -18.50 15.71
C GLU A 174 7.68 -19.49 14.61
N GLY A 175 8.84 -19.24 14.00
CA GLY A 175 9.40 -20.00 12.88
C GLY A 175 8.77 -19.71 11.50
N GLN A 176 7.64 -18.99 11.43
CA GLN A 176 7.01 -18.64 10.17
C GLN A 176 7.75 -17.51 9.46
N ARG A 177 7.65 -17.49 8.12
CA ARG A 177 8.36 -16.54 7.24
C ARG A 177 7.64 -16.33 5.91
N PHE A 178 8.17 -15.42 5.09
CA PHE A 178 7.84 -15.33 3.68
C PHE A 178 9.14 -15.22 2.87
N ASP A 179 9.41 -16.22 2.03
CA ASP A 179 10.58 -16.27 1.16
C ASP A 179 10.65 -15.05 0.21
N LEU A 180 11.85 -14.82 -0.33
CA LEU A 180 12.15 -13.70 -1.21
C LEU A 180 11.22 -13.67 -2.44
N HIS A 181 10.54 -12.54 -2.66
CA HIS A 181 9.56 -12.38 -3.74
C HIS A 181 9.45 -10.92 -4.22
N LEU A 182 8.65 -10.71 -5.27
CA LEU A 182 8.15 -9.41 -5.70
C LEU A 182 6.64 -9.37 -5.48
N ASP A 183 6.13 -8.20 -5.13
CA ASP A 183 4.68 -7.97 -5.04
C ASP A 183 4.03 -7.77 -6.40
N HIS A 184 4.80 -7.45 -7.44
CA HIS A 184 4.37 -7.44 -8.83
C HIS A 184 5.02 -8.60 -9.59
N LEU A 185 4.21 -9.36 -10.32
CA LEU A 185 4.66 -10.34 -11.29
C LEU A 185 4.18 -9.90 -12.67
N ASP A 186 4.98 -10.10 -13.71
CA ASP A 186 4.66 -9.70 -15.09
C ASP A 186 3.29 -10.25 -15.55
N GLU A 187 2.92 -11.45 -15.10
CA GLU A 187 1.62 -12.10 -15.33
C GLU A 187 0.42 -11.27 -14.83
N PHE A 188 0.63 -10.37 -13.87
CA PHE A 188 -0.44 -9.51 -13.36
C PHE A 188 -0.86 -8.44 -14.36
N ASN A 189 -0.05 -8.15 -15.38
CA ASN A 189 -0.45 -7.24 -16.45
C ASN A 189 -1.67 -7.76 -17.25
N ASP A 190 -1.97 -9.07 -17.18
CA ASP A 190 -3.13 -9.68 -17.82
C ASP A 190 -4.43 -9.52 -17.00
N LEU A 191 -4.35 -9.01 -15.76
CA LEU A 191 -5.52 -8.73 -14.92
C LEU A 191 -6.25 -7.45 -15.36
N GLU A 192 -7.55 -7.36 -15.08
CA GLU A 192 -8.38 -6.19 -15.41
C GLU A 192 -7.86 -4.91 -14.72
N CYS A 193 -7.41 -5.02 -13.47
CA CYS A 193 -6.79 -3.93 -12.73
C CYS A 193 -5.29 -3.75 -13.05
N ARG A 194 -4.74 -4.57 -13.96
CA ARG A 194 -3.30 -4.78 -14.17
C ARG A 194 -2.59 -5.24 -12.89
N GLY A 195 -1.28 -5.03 -12.81
CA GLY A 195 -0.50 -5.43 -11.65
C GLY A 195 -0.37 -4.35 -10.58
N ARG A 196 0.10 -4.78 -9.41
CA ARG A 196 0.35 -3.92 -8.25
C ARG A 196 1.47 -2.93 -8.57
N LEU A 197 1.17 -1.64 -8.61
CA LEU A 197 2.12 -0.52 -8.80
C LEU A 197 2.95 -0.24 -7.55
N ALA A 198 2.33 -0.29 -6.37
CA ALA A 198 2.98 0.11 -5.12
C ALA A 198 2.49 -0.75 -3.95
N THR A 199 3.34 -0.82 -2.93
CA THR A 199 3.03 -1.46 -1.66
C THR A 199 3.23 -0.47 -0.54
N CYS A 200 2.27 -0.43 0.37
CA CYS A 200 2.42 0.13 1.70
C CYS A 200 2.19 -0.99 2.72
N LEU A 201 3.23 -1.37 3.46
CA LEU A 201 3.18 -2.39 4.50
C LEU A 201 3.29 -1.72 5.86
N LEU A 202 2.26 -1.86 6.69
CA LEU A 202 2.19 -1.38 8.06
C LEU A 202 2.56 -2.49 9.04
N TYR A 203 3.41 -2.18 10.02
CA TYR A 203 3.66 -3.04 11.17
C TYR A 203 2.62 -2.76 12.27
N LEU A 204 1.89 -3.79 12.69
CA LEU A 204 0.82 -3.67 13.68
C LEU A 204 1.31 -3.93 15.11
N ASN A 205 2.50 -4.51 15.27
CA ASN A 205 3.20 -4.66 16.54
C ASN A 205 4.72 -4.59 16.35
N SER A 206 5.45 -4.41 17.45
CA SER A 206 6.90 -4.15 17.45
C SER A 206 7.73 -5.41 17.70
N SER A 207 8.85 -5.53 16.98
CA SER A 207 9.91 -6.49 17.30
C SER A 207 10.91 -5.86 18.25
N ASP A 208 11.37 -6.63 19.24
CA ASP A 208 12.60 -6.29 19.94
C ASP A 208 13.77 -6.54 18.97
N TYR A 209 14.70 -5.59 18.90
CA TYR A 209 15.80 -5.65 17.97
C TYR A 209 16.90 -6.53 18.53
N TYR A 210 17.09 -7.71 17.96
CA TYR A 210 18.14 -8.64 18.38
C TYR A 210 19.50 -8.20 17.83
N ASN A 211 20.09 -7.12 18.36
CA ASN A 211 21.52 -6.89 18.22
C ASN A 211 22.26 -7.42 19.46
N ASN A 212 23.00 -8.50 19.26
CA ASN A 212 23.89 -9.13 20.24
C ASN A 212 25.01 -8.22 20.80
N PHE A 213 25.05 -6.93 20.47
CA PHE A 213 26.04 -6.01 21.02
C PHE A 213 25.44 -4.60 21.14
N ILE A 214 25.45 -4.11 22.37
CA ILE A 214 25.15 -2.73 22.82
C ILE A 214 23.67 -2.45 23.05
N ASP A 215 23.36 -2.49 24.35
CA ASP A 215 22.26 -1.84 25.07
C ASP A 215 20.85 -2.28 24.68
N HIS A 216 20.12 -2.81 25.67
CA HIS A 216 18.68 -3.01 25.58
C HIS A 216 18.02 -1.63 25.38
N ASN A 217 17.87 -1.20 24.12
CA ASN A 217 16.76 -0.34 23.78
C ASN A 217 15.51 -1.20 23.87
N ASN A 218 15.09 -1.50 25.10
CA ASN A 218 13.78 -2.07 25.39
C ASN A 218 12.78 -1.08 24.82
N ASP A 219 12.33 -1.32 23.59
CA ASP A 219 11.02 -0.82 23.21
C ASP A 219 10.06 -1.58 24.11
N ASP A 220 9.53 -0.91 25.14
CA ASP A 220 8.65 -1.52 26.14
C ASP A 220 7.38 -2.14 25.49
N ASP A 221 7.10 -1.81 24.23
CA ASP A 221 6.00 -2.34 23.42
C ASP A 221 6.42 -3.52 22.50
N ALA A 222 7.67 -3.96 22.55
CA ALA A 222 8.11 -5.12 21.78
C ALA A 222 7.40 -6.41 22.25
N SER A 223 6.80 -7.13 21.30
CA SER A 223 6.00 -8.33 21.57
C SER A 223 6.53 -9.60 20.88
N PHE A 224 7.55 -9.46 20.03
CA PHE A 224 8.20 -10.57 19.33
C PHE A 224 9.68 -10.26 19.04
N THR A 225 10.43 -11.25 18.55
CA THR A 225 11.82 -11.07 18.07
C THR A 225 12.02 -11.62 16.66
N GLY A 226 12.98 -11.06 15.92
CA GLY A 226 13.21 -11.37 14.51
C GLY A 226 12.14 -10.78 13.61
N GLY A 227 11.79 -11.45 12.53
CA GLY A 227 10.68 -11.02 11.67
C GLY A 227 10.91 -9.72 10.91
N GLU A 228 12.15 -9.31 10.66
CA GLU A 228 12.44 -8.12 9.86
C GLU A 228 11.92 -8.28 8.42
N THR A 229 11.64 -7.15 7.76
CA THR A 229 11.43 -7.16 6.31
C THR A 229 12.77 -6.92 5.63
N GLY A 230 13.34 -7.98 5.04
CA GLY A 230 14.65 -7.94 4.39
C GLY A 230 14.56 -7.51 2.94
N PHE A 231 15.42 -6.57 2.54
CA PHE A 231 15.57 -6.06 1.18
C PHE A 231 17.03 -6.25 0.72
N PRO A 232 17.37 -7.42 0.14
CA PRO A 232 18.77 -7.78 -0.15
C PRO A 232 19.49 -6.80 -1.08
N GLU A 233 18.80 -6.25 -2.06
CA GLU A 233 19.36 -5.33 -3.06
C GLU A 233 19.77 -3.98 -2.47
N PHE A 234 19.21 -3.64 -1.31
CA PHE A 234 19.57 -2.45 -0.52
C PHE A 234 20.49 -2.78 0.67
N GLY A 235 20.78 -4.07 0.90
CA GLY A 235 21.59 -4.51 2.04
C GLY A 235 20.99 -4.13 3.39
N THR A 236 19.66 -4.02 3.47
CA THR A 236 18.95 -3.51 4.65
C THR A 236 17.84 -4.46 5.10
N ASN A 237 17.63 -4.50 6.41
CA ASN A 237 16.51 -5.17 7.05
C ASN A 237 15.74 -4.10 7.83
N VAL A 238 14.45 -3.96 7.54
CA VAL A 238 13.58 -3.04 8.28
C VAL A 238 13.01 -3.76 9.50
N VAL A 239 13.33 -3.23 10.68
CA VAL A 239 12.85 -3.75 11.96
C VAL A 239 11.39 -3.30 12.16
N PRO A 240 10.46 -4.23 12.45
CA PRO A 240 9.07 -3.88 12.72
C PRO A 240 8.93 -3.01 13.96
N LYS A 241 8.26 -1.88 13.79
CA LYS A 241 7.82 -1.01 14.88
C LYS A 241 6.36 -0.68 14.69
N ARG A 242 5.53 -0.91 15.71
CA ARG A 242 4.09 -0.63 15.67
C ARG A 242 3.83 0.77 15.15
N GLY A 243 2.80 0.89 14.31
CA GLY A 243 2.39 2.15 13.71
C GLY A 243 3.29 2.65 12.58
N SER A 244 4.49 2.06 12.37
CA SER A 244 5.38 2.42 11.27
C SER A 244 5.02 1.67 9.99
N ALA A 245 5.11 2.35 8.85
CA ALA A 245 4.87 1.75 7.53
C ALA A 245 6.06 1.93 6.60
N ILE A 246 6.33 0.93 5.78
CA ILE A 246 7.27 1.02 4.66
C ILE A 246 6.51 1.18 3.34
N PHE A 247 7.00 2.06 2.48
CA PHE A 247 6.40 2.33 1.18
C PHE A 247 7.43 2.20 0.06
N TRP A 248 7.05 1.53 -1.04
CA TRP A 248 7.82 1.47 -2.27
C TRP A 248 6.93 1.28 -3.50
N TRP A 249 7.48 1.63 -4.67
CA TRP A 249 6.89 1.29 -5.96
C TRP A 249 7.37 -0.09 -6.40
N ASN A 250 6.45 -0.99 -6.71
CA ASN A 250 6.75 -2.34 -7.18
C ASN A 250 7.23 -2.37 -8.64
N THR A 251 6.94 -1.32 -9.40
CA THR A 251 7.19 -1.25 -10.85
C THR A 251 8.14 -0.10 -11.19
N VAL A 252 8.84 -0.25 -12.31
CA VAL A 252 9.74 0.80 -12.82
C VAL A 252 8.93 2.00 -13.26
N GLU A 253 7.83 1.76 -13.98
CA GLU A 253 6.87 2.75 -14.40
C GLU A 253 5.90 3.07 -13.26
N ARG A 254 5.58 4.36 -13.11
CA ARG A 254 4.66 4.87 -12.09
C ARG A 254 4.00 6.15 -12.60
N PRO A 255 2.88 6.60 -12.00
CA PRO A 255 2.28 7.86 -12.37
C PRO A 255 3.32 8.98 -12.50
N GLY A 256 3.29 9.66 -13.63
CA GLY A 256 4.19 10.75 -13.97
C GLY A 256 5.43 10.34 -14.76
N SER A 257 5.77 9.05 -14.83
CA SER A 257 6.89 8.57 -15.66
C SER A 257 6.67 8.98 -17.12
N GLU A 258 7.76 9.20 -17.86
CA GLU A 258 7.67 9.52 -19.29
C GLU A 258 6.94 8.40 -20.05
N GLY A 259 5.88 8.76 -20.76
CA GLY A 259 5.07 7.79 -21.50
C GLY A 259 4.19 6.88 -20.64
N TYR A 260 4.03 7.20 -19.34
CA TYR A 260 3.15 6.44 -18.45
C TYR A 260 1.70 6.46 -18.96
N ASP A 261 1.13 5.27 -19.10
CA ASP A 261 -0.28 5.03 -19.40
C ASP A 261 -0.78 3.96 -18.42
N CYS A 262 -1.98 4.13 -17.85
CA CYS A 262 -2.48 3.19 -16.84
C CYS A 262 -2.78 1.79 -17.38
N GLU A 263 -2.89 1.61 -18.71
CA GLU A 263 -3.06 0.34 -19.38
C GLU A 263 -1.76 -0.24 -19.95
N MET A 264 -0.63 0.45 -19.77
CA MET A 264 0.67 -0.02 -20.26
C MET A 264 1.13 -1.31 -19.58
N PHE A 265 2.07 -2.00 -20.21
CA PHE A 265 2.78 -3.08 -19.56
C PHE A 265 3.71 -2.49 -18.49
N LEU A 266 3.49 -2.88 -17.23
CA LEU A 266 4.30 -2.49 -16.10
C LEU A 266 5.38 -3.54 -15.85
N HIS A 267 6.63 -3.10 -15.72
CA HIS A 267 7.75 -3.98 -15.41
C HIS A 267 8.00 -3.99 -13.91
N GLY A 268 8.04 -5.17 -13.30
CA GLY A 268 8.44 -5.32 -11.90
C GLY A 268 9.87 -4.80 -11.67
N ASP A 269 10.05 -3.93 -10.68
CA ASP A 269 11.38 -3.47 -10.29
C ASP A 269 12.05 -4.55 -9.41
N VAL A 270 12.97 -5.29 -10.02
CA VAL A 270 13.72 -6.38 -9.36
C VAL A 270 14.52 -5.94 -8.14
N ARG A 271 14.77 -4.63 -7.98
CA ARG A 271 15.42 -4.05 -6.78
C ARG A 271 14.50 -4.10 -5.56
N MET A 272 13.19 -4.23 -5.76
CA MET A 272 12.17 -4.31 -4.69
C MET A 272 11.87 -5.73 -4.24
N ARG A 273 12.77 -6.69 -4.53
CA ARG A 273 12.66 -8.01 -3.93
C ARG A 273 12.78 -7.90 -2.42
N HIS A 274 11.89 -8.59 -1.72
CA HIS A 274 11.86 -8.55 -0.28
C HIS A 274 11.37 -9.87 0.31
N ALA A 275 11.66 -10.07 1.59
CA ALA A 275 11.31 -11.26 2.34
C ALA A 275 10.83 -10.87 3.74
N GLY A 276 9.90 -11.64 4.29
CA GLY A 276 9.64 -11.64 5.73
C GLY A 276 10.58 -12.63 6.39
N LEU A 277 11.57 -12.15 7.15
CA LEU A 277 12.50 -13.03 7.85
C LEU A 277 11.77 -13.85 8.94
N PRO A 278 12.35 -14.98 9.39
CA PRO A 278 11.69 -15.84 10.38
C PRO A 278 11.41 -15.12 11.70
N ILE A 279 10.24 -15.39 12.28
CA ILE A 279 9.94 -15.01 13.67
C ILE A 279 10.71 -15.93 14.61
N LEU A 280 11.42 -15.36 15.58
CA LEU A 280 12.24 -16.14 16.53
C LEU A 280 11.52 -16.40 17.86
N SER A 281 10.66 -15.48 18.29
CA SER A 281 9.75 -15.66 19.44
C SER A 281 8.58 -14.69 19.33
N GLY A 282 7.43 -15.03 19.93
CA GLY A 282 6.22 -14.21 19.86
C GLY A 282 5.48 -14.36 18.53
N GLU A 283 4.68 -13.36 18.17
CA GLU A 283 3.95 -13.32 16.90
C GLU A 283 4.05 -11.93 16.26
N LYS A 284 4.16 -11.89 14.93
CA LYS A 284 4.23 -10.66 14.15
C LYS A 284 2.93 -10.44 13.40
N TRP A 285 2.43 -9.21 13.46
CA TRP A 285 1.26 -8.75 12.72
C TRP A 285 1.63 -7.63 11.75
N ILE A 286 1.19 -7.77 10.50
CA ILE A 286 1.34 -6.73 9.47
C ILE A 286 0.05 -6.52 8.70
N ALA A 287 -0.06 -5.36 8.06
CA ALA A 287 -1.12 -5.08 7.11
C ALA A 287 -0.56 -4.56 5.78
N ASN A 288 -0.88 -5.23 4.69
CA ASN A 288 -0.50 -4.82 3.34
C ASN A 288 -1.64 -4.05 2.67
N ARG A 289 -1.28 -2.95 2.01
CA ARG A 289 -2.13 -2.24 1.07
C ARG A 289 -1.43 -2.13 -0.27
N TRP A 290 -1.97 -2.82 -1.26
CA TRP A 290 -1.48 -2.77 -2.64
C TRP A 290 -2.30 -1.82 -3.48
N VAL A 291 -1.63 -1.14 -4.41
CA VAL A 291 -2.21 -0.11 -5.28
C VAL A 291 -2.06 -0.53 -6.74
N HIS A 292 -3.09 -0.29 -7.55
CA HIS A 292 -3.20 -0.67 -8.96
C HIS A 292 -3.28 0.58 -9.87
N PRO A 293 -2.84 0.49 -11.13
CA PRO A 293 -2.94 1.62 -12.08
C PRO A 293 -4.38 1.90 -12.50
N ILE A 294 -5.23 0.88 -12.48
CA ILE A 294 -6.65 0.93 -12.85
C ILE A 294 -7.48 0.68 -11.58
N PRO A 295 -8.65 1.33 -11.42
CA PRO A 295 -9.54 1.06 -10.29
C PRO A 295 -9.81 -0.43 -10.15
N VAL A 296 -9.66 -0.95 -8.93
CA VAL A 296 -10.15 -2.28 -8.60
C VAL A 296 -11.68 -2.20 -8.52
N SER A 297 -12.36 -3.08 -9.25
CA SER A 297 -13.79 -3.28 -9.04
C SER A 297 -14.01 -3.70 -7.58
N LEU A 298 -15.22 -3.42 -7.05
CA LEU A 298 -15.68 -3.99 -5.77
C LEU A 298 -15.65 -5.53 -5.90
N GLY A 299 -14.50 -6.15 -5.61
CA GLY A 299 -14.25 -7.53 -6.02
C GLY A 299 -12.79 -7.97 -6.14
N VAL A 300 -11.79 -7.07 -6.20
CA VAL A 300 -10.39 -7.51 -5.95
C VAL A 300 -10.17 -7.69 -4.46
N VAL A 301 -10.85 -8.72 -3.94
CA VAL A 301 -10.47 -9.46 -2.76
C VAL A 301 -9.35 -10.39 -3.23
N GLY A 302 -8.38 -10.74 -2.39
CA GLY A 302 -7.61 -11.95 -2.68
C GLY A 302 -8.49 -13.18 -2.46
N GLU A 303 -9.52 -13.33 -3.33
CA GLU A 303 -10.83 -13.93 -3.06
C GLU A 303 -10.78 -15.26 -2.28
N ASP A 304 -11.72 -15.36 -1.33
CA ASP A 304 -11.97 -16.47 -0.42
C ASP A 304 -11.99 -17.86 -1.08
#